data_AF-A0A959L2G3-F1
#
_entry.id   AF-A0A959L2G3-F1
#
_cell.length_a   1.000
_cell.length_b   1.000
_cell.length_c   1.000
_cell.angle_alpha   90.00
_cell.angle_beta   90.00
_cell.angle_gamma   90.00
#
_symmetry.space_group_name_H-M   'P 1'
#
loop_
_entity.id
_entity.type
_entity.pdbx_description
1 polymer ?
#
loop_
_entity_poly.entity_id
_entity_poly.type
_entity_poly.pdbx_seq_one_letter_code
_entity_poly.pdbx_strand_id
1 'polypeptide(L)'
;MVRHLAWLWMAFVAGLCPSHLAAQMVIDSFERDLGNWQILEGFAEIYAANEYSGMSSVRLHRRIAPIGSQTTLLHRTFQGDFGVYDMACFAEGDKSDIQFLFQYIDDQNYYGVASNPRATDNPQLILWKVINGNYTVLDSIGPVMDLNKWYKLRIERYCTGEISVYVGDSFGDTLRMEVNDRSILVPGTIGLAAWGESIYFDDVSYEKKNADIATHLKETICSGTFFQVGNSRYSQPGIFLDTLLTSEGCDSIVELELDIALHYLLTDTATVCANEGYFTGTDTLRTSGRYNLSLMSKYGCDSLVDLTLIVVGEHIEKDTFLCGDQFLIFNGDTITEGGSYLDTLMAQDGCFSTLQLNVHKDNQAPILGPDQTICFSMTPAIPLSAEGFDSIRWNDGRTKETIAITAPGIYSVEAYNGNCILKDTIEFFEFCEVQPGVFIPNAFSPNNDQINDFFQPQFPTPPQDYSLKVFNRWGDLVYSSFVLDPGWDGRVNGTTEPTGVYVYLILADGAQYAGTITLLR
;
A
#
# COMPACT_ATOMS: atom_id res chain seq x y z
N MET A 1 64.65 67.46 1.61
CA MET A 1 64.33 67.01 0.26
C MET A 1 63.84 65.58 0.40
N VAL A 2 62.53 65.42 0.59
CA VAL A 2 61.60 64.93 -0.44
C VAL A 2 61.64 63.39 -0.43
N ARG A 3 60.63 62.75 0.19
CA ARG A 3 59.34 62.40 -0.43
C ARG A 3 59.57 61.42 -1.57
N HIS A 4 59.12 60.17 -1.42
CA HIS A 4 57.83 59.66 -1.92
C HIS A 4 58.21 58.30 -2.55
N LEU A 5 57.44 57.22 -2.63
CA LEU A 5 56.07 56.75 -2.43
C LEU A 5 56.23 55.24 -2.82
N ALA A 6 55.43 54.25 -2.47
CA ALA A 6 54.32 54.06 -1.58
C ALA A 6 53.80 52.64 -1.89
N TRP A 7 53.49 51.92 -0.81
CA TRP A 7 52.25 51.15 -0.64
C TRP A 7 52.05 49.79 -1.31
N LEU A 8 51.42 48.93 -0.49
CA LEU A 8 50.71 47.65 -0.69
C LEU A 8 51.52 46.35 -0.53
N TRP A 9 51.18 45.38 0.34
CA TRP A 9 50.08 45.25 1.32
C TRP A 9 50.36 44.05 2.28
N MET A 10 49.84 44.17 3.52
CA MET A 10 49.60 43.23 4.64
C MET A 10 49.92 41.71 4.55
N ALA A 11 50.63 41.18 5.58
CA ALA A 11 50.60 39.84 6.23
C ALA A 11 52.04 39.46 6.68
N PHE A 12 52.44 39.17 7.93
CA PHE A 12 51.81 38.53 9.08
C PHE A 12 52.32 39.23 10.38
N VAL A 13 51.42 39.91 11.09
CA VAL A 13 51.61 40.50 12.42
C VAL A 13 50.41 40.04 13.25
N ALA A 14 50.62 39.20 14.26
CA ALA A 14 49.75 38.87 15.42
C ALA A 14 50.27 37.55 16.05
N GLY A 15 50.40 37.37 17.36
CA GLY A 15 50.18 38.26 18.48
C GLY A 15 51.03 37.75 19.64
N LEU A 16 52.00 38.57 20.06
CA LEU A 16 52.63 38.44 21.36
C LEU A 16 51.51 38.54 22.40
N CYS A 17 51.36 37.49 23.22
CA CYS A 17 50.40 37.42 24.31
C CYS A 17 50.35 38.76 25.08
N PRO A 18 49.19 39.45 25.13
CA PRO A 18 49.02 40.62 25.97
C PRO A 18 48.99 40.26 27.46
N SER A 19 48.91 38.99 27.83
CA SER A 19 48.67 38.55 29.21
C SER A 19 49.79 38.90 30.20
N HIS A 20 51.05 38.83 29.79
CA HIS A 20 52.17 39.19 30.66
C HIS A 20 52.32 40.71 30.82
N LEU A 21 51.98 41.48 29.78
CA LEU A 21 51.99 42.94 29.84
C LEU A 21 50.76 43.45 30.61
N ALA A 22 49.61 42.78 30.49
CA ALA A 22 48.37 43.13 31.16
C ALA A 22 48.40 42.86 32.66
N ALA A 23 48.88 41.70 33.10
CA ALA A 23 49.07 41.41 34.53
C ALA A 23 50.07 42.40 35.15
N GLN A 24 51.20 42.63 34.47
CA GLN A 24 52.18 43.64 34.90
C GLN A 24 51.58 45.05 34.90
N MET A 25 50.75 45.43 33.92
CA MET A 25 50.10 46.75 33.88
C MET A 25 49.02 46.92 34.95
N VAL A 26 48.28 45.87 35.31
CA VAL A 26 47.31 45.89 36.42
C VAL A 26 48.06 46.05 37.74
N ILE A 27 49.13 45.27 37.95
CA ILE A 27 50.05 45.39 39.10
C ILE A 27 50.66 46.80 39.16
N ASP A 28 51.24 47.30 38.06
CA ASP A 28 51.87 48.62 37.97
C ASP A 28 50.84 49.76 38.17
N SER A 29 49.58 49.57 37.75
CA SER A 29 48.48 50.53 38.00
C SER A 29 48.05 50.51 39.47
N PHE A 30 48.03 49.33 40.09
CA PHE A 30 47.78 49.15 41.51
C PHE A 30 48.91 49.78 42.35
N GLU A 31 50.17 49.57 41.99
CA GLU A 31 51.33 50.18 42.66
C GLU A 31 51.33 51.72 42.54
N ARG A 32 50.96 52.27 41.37
CA ARG A 32 50.89 53.73 41.15
C ARG A 32 49.88 54.43 42.06
N ASP A 33 48.76 53.77 42.37
CA ASP A 33 47.72 54.31 43.25
C ASP A 33 48.03 54.12 44.76
N LEU A 34 49.03 53.29 45.10
CA LEU A 34 49.36 52.92 46.48
C LEU A 34 50.59 53.64 47.07
N GLY A 35 51.51 54.20 46.28
CA GLY A 35 52.70 54.90 46.79
C GLY A 35 53.90 53.98 47.06
N ASN A 36 54.60 54.11 48.19
CA ASN A 36 55.88 53.43 48.53
C ASN A 36 55.77 51.90 48.82
N TRP A 37 54.80 51.20 48.25
CA TRP A 37 54.61 49.75 48.46
C TRP A 37 55.65 48.96 47.65
N GLN A 38 56.05 47.78 48.12
CA GLN A 38 56.96 46.89 47.39
C GLN A 38 56.28 45.54 47.15
N ILE A 39 56.30 45.05 45.90
CA ILE A 39 55.97 43.66 45.58
C ILE A 39 57.06 42.76 46.15
N LEU A 40 56.64 41.79 46.96
CA LEU A 40 57.48 40.65 47.30
C LEU A 40 57.01 39.46 46.46
N GLU A 41 57.77 39.13 45.41
CA GLU A 41 57.62 37.84 44.75
C GLU A 41 58.07 36.74 45.72
N GLY A 42 57.12 36.10 46.40
CA GLY A 42 57.36 35.18 47.51
C GLY A 42 56.42 33.97 47.53
N PHE A 43 57.00 32.79 47.77
CA PHE A 43 56.50 31.44 47.53
C PHE A 43 55.15 31.08 48.19
N ALA A 44 54.07 31.11 47.40
CA ALA A 44 52.93 30.21 47.60
C ALA A 44 53.26 28.86 46.92
N GLU A 45 53.43 27.79 47.70
CA GLU A 45 53.54 26.44 47.14
C GLU A 45 52.16 25.97 46.67
N ILE A 46 51.97 25.91 45.35
CA ILE A 46 50.76 25.32 44.76
C ILE A 46 50.95 23.80 44.75
N TYR A 47 50.06 23.10 45.43
CA TYR A 47 49.80 21.69 45.13
C TYR A 47 48.58 21.66 44.20
N ALA A 48 48.74 21.19 42.96
CA ALA A 48 47.60 20.69 42.23
C ALA A 48 47.16 19.40 42.95
N ALA A 49 46.05 19.46 43.69
CA ALA A 49 45.41 18.23 44.13
C ALA A 49 45.02 17.46 42.86
N ASN A 50 45.59 16.27 42.69
CA ASN A 50 45.45 15.35 41.56
C ASN A 50 44.20 15.57 40.68
N GLU A 51 44.42 15.60 39.36
CA GLU A 51 43.47 15.82 38.25
C GLU A 51 42.18 14.96 38.24
N TYR A 52 41.93 14.15 39.26
CA TYR A 52 40.75 13.29 39.37
C TYR A 52 39.51 13.97 39.97
N SER A 53 39.58 15.22 40.46
CA SER A 53 38.40 15.92 41.02
C SER A 53 38.13 17.32 40.45
N GLY A 54 38.90 17.82 39.48
CA GLY A 54 38.69 19.15 38.89
C GLY A 54 38.85 20.32 39.88
N MET A 55 39.55 20.09 41.00
CA MET A 55 39.75 21.08 42.07
C MET A 55 41.11 21.76 41.93
N SER A 56 41.11 23.04 41.56
CA SER A 56 42.29 23.90 41.69
C SER A 56 42.33 24.44 43.11
N SER A 57 43.29 24.03 43.93
CA SER A 57 43.52 24.63 45.26
C SER A 57 44.82 25.40 45.37
N VAL A 58 44.78 26.53 46.08
CA VAL A 58 45.95 27.36 46.39
C VAL A 58 46.12 27.41 47.90
N ARG A 59 47.30 27.02 48.39
CA ARG A 59 47.68 27.04 49.81
C ARG A 59 48.83 28.02 50.04
N LEU A 60 48.63 28.96 50.96
CA LEU A 60 49.63 29.96 51.33
C LEU A 60 50.41 29.49 52.57
N HIS A 61 51.54 28.81 52.36
CA HIS A 61 52.43 28.46 53.46
C HIS A 61 53.34 29.65 53.84
N ARG A 62 53.39 29.94 55.15
CA ARG A 62 54.42 30.72 55.88
C ARG A 62 54.21 32.25 55.95
N ARG A 63 53.70 32.67 57.12
CA ARG A 63 53.72 34.05 57.64
C ARG A 63 55.16 34.47 57.93
N ILE A 64 55.74 35.34 57.10
CA ILE A 64 56.73 36.29 57.61
C ILE A 64 55.96 37.60 57.72
N ALA A 65 55.52 37.93 58.94
CA ALA A 65 54.99 39.26 59.20
C ALA A 65 56.08 40.27 58.78
N PRO A 66 55.78 41.27 57.94
CA PRO A 66 56.76 42.31 57.65
C PRO A 66 57.22 42.91 58.97
N ILE A 67 58.53 42.83 59.24
CA ILE A 67 59.10 43.39 60.48
C ILE A 67 59.22 44.90 60.25
N GLY A 68 58.24 45.67 60.75
CA GLY A 68 58.18 47.13 60.62
C GLY A 68 56.92 47.62 59.92
N SER A 69 56.70 48.94 59.89
CA SER A 69 55.51 49.59 59.30
C SER A 69 55.50 49.57 57.77
N GLN A 70 56.04 48.53 57.15
CA GLN A 70 56.13 48.42 55.70
C GLN A 70 54.93 47.66 55.14
N THR A 71 54.49 48.14 54.00
CA THR A 71 53.32 47.69 53.29
C THR A 71 53.71 46.70 52.19
N THR A 72 53.06 45.54 52.12
CA THR A 72 53.42 44.41 51.25
C THR A 72 52.26 44.02 50.34
N LEU A 73 52.53 43.85 49.04
CA LEU A 73 51.62 43.27 48.06
C LEU A 73 52.10 41.86 47.66
N LEU A 74 51.21 40.88 47.74
CA LEU A 74 51.43 39.52 47.24
C LEU A 74 50.41 39.24 46.14
N HIS A 75 50.88 38.87 44.94
CA HIS A 75 50.04 38.73 43.75
C HIS A 75 50.36 37.44 43.00
N ARG A 76 49.32 36.76 42.50
CA ARG A 76 49.48 35.61 41.60
C ARG A 76 48.26 35.37 40.71
N THR A 77 48.54 35.21 39.42
CA THR A 77 47.56 34.85 38.40
C THR A 77 47.67 33.37 38.02
N PHE A 78 46.54 32.70 37.77
CA PHE A 78 46.47 31.33 37.23
C PHE A 78 45.30 31.16 36.26
N GLN A 79 45.44 30.24 35.31
CA GLN A 79 44.39 29.92 34.34
C GLN A 79 43.53 28.76 34.86
N GLY A 80 42.21 28.87 34.71
CA GLY A 80 41.28 27.76 34.94
C GLY A 80 40.21 27.70 33.86
N ASP A 81 39.31 26.72 33.97
CA ASP A 81 38.34 26.33 32.93
C ASP A 81 37.36 27.44 32.50
N PHE A 82 37.14 28.45 33.36
CA PHE A 82 36.21 29.56 33.09
C PHE A 82 36.88 30.94 33.14
N GLY A 83 38.20 31.02 32.97
CA GLY A 83 38.89 32.30 32.85
C GLY A 83 40.25 32.36 33.54
N VAL A 84 40.69 33.60 33.78
CA VAL A 84 41.93 33.92 34.47
C VAL A 84 41.58 34.30 35.91
N TYR A 85 42.22 33.64 36.85
CA TYR A 85 42.01 33.83 38.28
C TYR A 85 43.18 34.62 38.81
N ASP A 86 42.91 35.63 39.63
CA ASP A 86 43.92 36.51 40.16
C ASP A 86 43.76 36.66 41.67
N MET A 87 44.83 36.42 42.41
CA MET A 87 44.83 36.52 43.86
C MET A 87 45.75 37.66 44.27
N ALA A 88 45.21 38.62 45.04
CA ALA A 88 45.96 39.76 45.54
C ALA A 88 45.74 39.90 47.06
N CYS A 89 46.84 39.98 47.81
CA CYS A 89 46.86 40.23 49.24
C CYS A 89 47.57 41.56 49.50
N PHE A 90 46.93 42.43 50.29
CA PHE A 90 47.48 43.73 50.69
C PHE A 90 47.68 43.72 52.20
N ALA A 91 48.90 44.00 52.66
CA ALA A 91 49.18 44.13 54.10
C ALA A 91 49.84 45.47 54.43
N GLU A 92 49.37 46.14 55.48
CA GLU A 92 49.98 47.34 56.06
C GLU A 92 50.24 47.11 57.56
N GLY A 93 51.50 46.84 57.92
CA GLY A 93 51.85 46.46 59.29
C GLY A 93 51.19 45.14 59.73
N ASP A 94 50.49 45.13 60.88
CA ASP A 94 49.77 43.96 61.41
C ASP A 94 48.41 43.71 60.75
N LYS A 95 48.02 44.52 59.75
CA LYS A 95 46.72 44.45 59.06
C LYS A 95 46.89 43.82 57.69
N SER A 96 46.02 42.87 57.33
CA SER A 96 46.01 42.20 56.03
C SER A 96 44.59 42.15 55.47
N ASP A 97 44.38 42.75 54.30
CA ASP A 97 43.19 42.58 53.47
C ASP A 97 43.52 41.56 52.37
N ILE A 98 42.65 40.56 52.20
CA ILE A 98 42.82 39.51 51.18
C ILE A 98 41.66 39.60 50.20
N GLN A 99 41.99 39.67 48.91
CA GLN A 99 41.00 39.68 47.83
C GLN A 99 41.27 38.54 46.83
N PHE A 100 40.19 37.87 46.44
CA PHE A 100 40.20 36.84 45.41
C PHE A 100 39.41 37.34 44.21
N LEU A 101 40.07 37.42 43.07
CA LEU A 101 39.51 37.89 41.82
C LEU A 101 39.37 36.74 40.82
N PHE A 102 38.22 36.66 40.18
CA PHE A 102 37.90 35.71 39.13
C PHE A 102 37.57 36.51 37.87
N GLN A 103 38.45 36.48 36.87
CA GLN A 103 38.24 37.18 35.62
C GLN A 103 37.79 36.21 34.53
N TYR A 104 36.59 36.42 33.99
CA TYR A 104 36.15 35.78 32.77
C TYR A 104 36.41 36.73 31.60
N ILE A 105 37.49 36.51 30.86
CA ILE A 105 38.00 37.46 29.85
C ILE A 105 37.11 37.49 28.60
N ASP A 106 36.59 38.69 28.28
CA ASP A 106 36.75 39.29 26.95
C ASP A 106 37.63 40.55 27.09
N ASP A 107 38.35 40.93 26.03
CA ASP A 107 39.50 41.85 26.06
C ASP A 107 39.17 43.35 26.31
N GLN A 108 38.07 43.69 27.00
CA GLN A 108 37.57 45.07 27.07
C GLN A 108 37.31 45.64 28.47
N ASN A 109 37.58 44.92 29.57
CA ASN A 109 37.17 45.38 30.91
C ASN A 109 38.19 45.03 32.03
N TYR A 110 38.72 46.05 32.71
CA TYR A 110 39.57 45.93 33.92
C TYR A 110 38.93 46.65 35.11
N TYR A 111 38.74 45.96 36.24
CA TYR A 111 38.21 46.56 37.47
C TYR A 111 38.80 45.92 38.73
N GLY A 112 39.36 46.75 39.61
CA GLY A 112 39.82 46.40 40.97
C GLY A 112 39.08 47.23 42.02
N VAL A 113 39.04 46.76 43.28
CA VAL A 113 38.39 47.47 44.39
C VAL A 113 39.38 47.66 45.53
N ALA A 114 39.67 48.93 45.86
CA ALA A 114 40.55 49.34 46.95
C ALA A 114 39.80 49.37 48.31
N SER A 115 40.56 49.18 49.39
CA SER A 115 40.07 49.25 50.77
C SER A 115 39.61 50.66 51.16
N ASN A 116 38.69 50.79 52.12
CA ASN A 116 38.58 52.01 52.90
C ASN A 116 39.53 51.87 54.11
N PRO A 117 40.66 52.59 54.16
CA PRO A 117 41.73 52.34 55.13
C PRO A 117 41.43 52.91 56.53
N ARG A 118 40.16 53.05 56.93
CA ARG A 118 39.79 53.57 58.24
C ARG A 118 38.69 52.75 58.90
N ALA A 119 39.16 51.83 59.75
CA ALA A 119 38.55 51.40 61.02
C ALA A 119 37.04 51.09 60.98
N THR A 120 36.71 49.80 60.84
CA THR A 120 35.58 49.22 61.57
C THR A 120 36.01 47.85 62.08
N ASP A 121 35.78 47.57 63.37
CA ASP A 121 36.19 46.35 64.11
C ASP A 121 35.44 45.08 63.64
N ASN A 122 34.98 45.03 62.39
CA ASN A 122 33.87 44.19 61.98
C ASN A 122 34.08 43.60 60.57
N PRO A 123 34.77 42.46 60.46
CA PRO A 123 35.15 41.96 59.16
C PRO A 123 33.94 41.48 58.35
N GLN A 124 33.93 41.70 57.03
CA GLN A 124 32.84 41.26 56.14
C GLN A 124 33.39 40.52 54.92
N LEU A 125 32.64 39.53 54.46
CA LEU A 125 32.89 38.82 53.22
C LEU A 125 31.86 39.25 52.17
N ILE A 126 32.32 39.73 51.02
CA ILE A 126 31.45 40.30 49.98
C ILE A 126 31.72 39.62 48.65
N LEU A 127 30.66 39.09 48.02
CA LEU A 127 30.66 38.61 46.65
C LEU A 127 30.13 39.72 45.76
N TRP A 128 30.88 40.06 44.71
CA TRP A 128 30.53 41.14 43.79
C TRP A 128 30.85 40.76 42.35
N LYS A 129 30.27 41.49 41.40
CA LYS A 129 30.56 41.39 39.97
C LYS A 129 30.77 42.77 39.35
N VAL A 130 31.53 42.80 38.26
CA VAL A 130 31.63 43.93 37.34
C VAL A 130 31.44 43.44 35.91
N ILE A 131 30.44 43.99 35.23
CA ILE A 131 30.16 43.72 33.82
C ILE A 131 30.15 45.05 33.09
N ASN A 132 31.00 45.21 32.06
CA ASN A 132 31.14 46.46 31.30
C ASN A 132 31.34 47.71 32.19
N GLY A 133 32.08 47.54 33.30
CA GLY A 133 32.38 48.59 34.26
C GLY A 133 31.35 48.97 35.28
N ASN A 134 30.21 48.30 35.29
CA ASN A 134 29.22 48.48 36.34
C ASN A 134 29.47 47.50 37.49
N TYR A 135 29.91 48.02 38.64
CA TYR A 135 30.06 47.26 39.87
C TYR A 135 28.72 46.95 40.52
N THR A 136 28.52 45.71 40.95
CA THR A 136 27.32 45.24 41.65
C THR A 136 27.71 44.28 42.77
N VAL A 137 27.29 44.57 44.01
CA VAL A 137 27.38 43.60 45.11
C VAL A 137 26.28 42.56 44.90
N LEU A 138 26.68 41.29 44.87
CA LEU A 138 25.79 40.16 44.68
C LEU A 138 25.25 39.64 46.02
N ASP A 139 26.13 39.52 47.01
CA ASP A 139 25.77 39.10 48.37
C ASP A 139 26.88 39.50 49.36
N SER A 140 26.55 39.58 50.65
CA SER A 140 27.53 39.84 51.70
C SER A 140 27.17 39.18 53.03
N ILE A 141 28.19 38.70 53.74
CA ILE A 141 28.08 38.19 55.11
C ILE A 141 28.76 39.16 56.07
N GLY A 142 28.03 39.52 57.13
CA GLY A 142 28.48 40.37 58.24
C GLY A 142 29.56 39.73 59.12
N PRO A 143 29.88 40.31 60.29
CA PRO A 143 30.99 39.85 61.14
C PRO A 143 30.76 38.48 61.73
N VAL A 144 31.34 37.47 61.08
CA VAL A 144 31.25 36.09 61.54
C VAL A 144 32.61 35.40 61.40
N MET A 145 33.71 36.13 61.67
CA MET A 145 35.06 35.58 61.63
C MET A 145 35.77 35.85 62.95
N ASP A 146 36.16 34.78 63.65
CA ASP A 146 37.13 34.86 64.73
C ASP A 146 38.46 35.37 64.16
N LEU A 147 38.86 36.56 64.58
CA LEU A 147 40.12 37.20 64.20
C LEU A 147 41.29 36.27 64.57
N ASN A 148 42.34 36.24 63.74
CA ASN A 148 43.56 35.43 63.95
C ASN A 148 43.44 33.90 63.78
N LYS A 149 42.39 33.40 63.11
CA LYS A 149 42.30 31.99 62.68
C LYS A 149 42.52 31.83 61.17
N TRP A 150 42.94 30.63 60.78
CA TRP A 150 43.05 30.20 59.38
C TRP A 150 41.74 29.56 58.92
N TYR A 151 41.25 29.99 57.76
CA TYR A 151 40.00 29.55 57.16
C TYR A 151 40.25 28.84 55.82
N LYS A 152 39.34 27.95 55.44
CA LYS A 152 39.22 27.38 54.12
C LYS A 152 38.13 28.11 53.35
N LEU A 153 38.39 28.37 52.07
CA LEU A 153 37.46 28.98 51.14
C LEU A 153 37.22 27.97 50.01
N ARG A 154 35.98 27.50 49.84
CA ARG A 154 35.58 26.73 48.66
C ARG A 154 34.60 27.54 47.83
N ILE A 155 34.86 27.65 46.53
CA ILE A 155 33.98 28.34 45.59
C ILE A 155 33.53 27.32 44.55
N GLU A 156 32.22 27.09 44.53
CA GLU A 156 31.55 26.25 43.54
C GLU A 156 30.79 27.14 42.57
N ARG A 157 31.04 26.95 41.28
CA ARG A 157 30.29 27.62 40.21
C ARG A 157 29.59 26.58 39.36
N TYR A 158 28.28 26.77 39.16
CA TYR A 158 27.43 25.92 38.34
C TYR A 158 27.14 26.61 37.00
N CYS A 159 27.01 25.81 35.94
CA CYS A 159 26.63 26.31 34.60
C CYS A 159 25.21 26.92 34.56
N THR A 160 24.39 26.72 35.60
CA THR A 160 23.04 27.30 35.75
C THR A 160 23.06 28.81 36.04
N GLY A 161 24.23 29.38 36.40
CA GLY A 161 24.36 30.74 36.92
C GLY A 161 24.40 30.82 38.45
N GLU A 162 24.40 29.67 39.14
CA GLU A 162 24.55 29.58 40.59
C GLU A 162 26.03 29.61 41.00
N ILE A 163 26.34 30.41 42.02
CA ILE A 163 27.60 30.42 42.74
C ILE A 163 27.32 30.11 44.19
N SER A 164 28.02 29.10 44.73
CA SER A 164 28.07 28.81 46.15
C SER A 164 29.49 29.09 46.67
N VAL A 165 29.61 29.99 47.65
CA VAL A 165 30.87 30.27 48.36
C VAL A 165 30.76 29.73 49.77
N TYR A 166 31.71 28.89 50.16
CA TYR A 166 31.79 28.29 51.48
C TYR A 166 33.04 28.81 52.20
N VAL A 167 32.86 29.24 53.45
CA VAL A 167 33.96 29.62 54.34
C VAL A 167 33.89 28.79 55.61
N GLY A 168 35.00 28.15 55.96
CA GLY A 168 35.08 27.19 57.06
C GLY A 168 36.36 27.29 57.84
N ASP A 169 36.38 26.76 59.06
CA ASP A 169 37.65 26.52 59.75
C ASP A 169 38.26 25.18 59.30
N SER A 170 39.35 24.75 59.96
CA SER A 170 40.02 23.49 59.63
C SER A 170 39.17 22.22 59.84
N PHE A 171 37.99 22.33 60.47
CA PHE A 171 37.05 21.23 60.73
C PHE A 171 35.85 21.18 59.78
N GLY A 172 35.65 22.18 58.90
CA GLY A 172 34.59 22.18 57.88
C GLY A 172 34.02 23.56 57.57
N ASP A 173 33.19 23.65 56.53
CA ASP A 173 32.52 24.88 56.10
C ASP A 173 31.44 25.31 57.11
N THR A 174 31.52 26.53 57.61
CA THR A 174 30.62 27.07 58.65
C THR A 174 29.74 28.21 58.15
N LEU A 175 30.10 28.83 57.02
CA LEU A 175 29.36 29.90 56.36
C LEU A 175 29.19 29.59 54.87
N ARG A 176 28.00 29.89 54.33
CA ARG A 176 27.68 29.69 52.91
C ARG A 176 26.98 30.93 52.34
N MET A 177 27.49 31.43 51.22
CA MET A 177 26.83 32.42 50.36
C MET A 177 26.33 31.71 49.11
N GLU A 178 25.08 31.92 48.74
CA GLU A 178 24.49 31.35 47.53
C GLU A 178 23.86 32.47 46.72
N VAL A 179 24.35 32.64 45.49
CA VAL A 179 23.79 33.60 44.55
C VAL A 179 23.47 32.89 43.25
N ASN A 180 22.23 33.03 42.79
CA ASN A 180 21.85 32.63 41.45
C ASN A 180 21.66 33.86 40.58
N ASP A 181 22.60 34.11 39.70
CA ASP A 181 22.56 35.23 38.77
C ASP A 181 23.14 34.84 37.42
N ARG A 182 22.26 34.66 36.43
CA ARG A 182 22.64 34.25 35.07
C ARG A 182 23.50 35.27 34.33
N SER A 183 23.51 36.54 34.74
CA SER A 183 24.36 37.56 34.11
C SER A 183 25.85 37.35 34.40
N ILE A 184 26.18 36.52 35.39
CA ILE A 184 27.55 36.08 35.71
C ILE A 184 28.16 35.23 34.57
N LEU A 185 27.34 34.71 33.65
CA LEU A 185 27.80 33.98 32.47
C LEU A 185 28.23 34.92 31.32
N VAL A 186 27.96 36.23 31.44
CA VAL A 186 28.45 37.26 30.50
C VAL A 186 29.93 37.57 30.81
N PRO A 187 30.78 37.83 29.81
CA PRO A 187 32.15 38.29 30.03
C PRO A 187 32.26 39.44 31.05
N GLY A 188 33.22 39.35 31.98
CA GLY A 188 33.33 40.26 33.11
C GLY A 188 34.13 39.69 34.28
N THR A 189 34.14 40.42 35.40
CA THR A 189 34.90 40.06 36.60
C THR A 189 33.96 39.73 37.75
N ILE A 190 34.21 38.62 38.43
CA ILE A 190 33.54 38.23 39.68
C ILE A 190 34.61 38.28 40.77
N GLY A 191 34.33 38.84 41.93
CA GLY A 191 35.31 38.95 43.00
C GLY A 191 34.72 38.58 44.35
N LEU A 192 35.58 38.05 45.21
CA LEU A 192 35.31 37.86 46.63
C LEU A 192 36.31 38.71 47.41
N ALA A 193 35.81 39.65 48.19
CA ALA A 193 36.64 40.51 49.04
C ALA A 193 36.34 40.24 50.52
N ALA A 194 37.39 40.15 51.33
CA ALA A 194 37.30 40.13 52.78
C ALA A 194 37.86 41.45 53.33
N TRP A 195 37.07 42.15 54.15
CA TRP A 195 37.46 43.45 54.74
C TRP A 195 37.69 43.24 56.23
N GLY A 196 38.75 43.78 56.84
CA GLY A 196 38.93 43.82 58.31
C GLY A 196 40.29 43.34 58.82
N GLU A 197 40.57 43.54 60.13
CA GLU A 197 41.87 43.18 60.72
C GLU A 197 42.09 41.65 60.75
N SER A 198 43.20 41.14 60.21
CA SER A 198 43.73 39.79 60.51
C SER A 198 42.86 38.57 60.09
N ILE A 199 42.45 38.48 58.83
CA ILE A 199 41.83 37.27 58.23
C ILE A 199 42.92 36.45 57.49
N TYR A 200 42.95 35.13 57.70
CA TYR A 200 43.93 34.24 57.08
C TYR A 200 43.25 33.08 56.36
N PHE A 201 43.67 32.74 55.14
CA PHE A 201 43.14 31.60 54.36
C PHE A 201 44.21 30.54 54.12
N ASP A 202 43.98 29.30 54.56
CA ASP A 202 44.95 28.18 54.46
C ASP A 202 44.71 27.33 53.20
N ASP A 203 43.48 27.31 52.69
CA ASP A 203 43.12 26.50 51.52
C ASP A 203 42.01 27.21 50.74
N VAL A 204 42.29 27.55 49.49
CA VAL A 204 41.30 28.16 48.58
C VAL A 204 41.09 27.20 47.44
N SER A 205 39.92 26.57 47.37
CA SER A 205 39.58 25.58 46.36
C SER A 205 38.46 26.07 45.45
N TYR A 206 38.62 25.81 44.16
CA TYR A 206 37.60 26.08 43.16
C TYR A 206 37.10 24.77 42.55
N GLU A 207 35.79 24.58 42.52
CA GLU A 207 35.12 23.43 41.90
C GLU A 207 34.18 23.88 40.78
N LYS A 208 34.43 23.36 39.57
CA LYS A 208 33.43 23.35 38.49
C LYS A 208 32.42 22.23 38.74
N LYS A 209 31.13 22.56 38.80
CA LYS A 209 30.07 21.55 38.74
C LYS A 209 29.45 21.60 37.33
N ASN A 210 29.76 20.57 36.52
CA ASN A 210 29.17 20.38 35.19
C ASN A 210 27.66 20.16 35.28
N ALA A 211 26.95 20.59 34.23
CA ALA A 211 25.52 20.40 34.08
C ALA A 211 25.17 18.91 33.89
N ASP A 212 24.05 18.50 34.47
CA ASP A 212 23.44 17.18 34.28
C ASP A 212 23.25 16.83 32.80
N ILE A 213 23.15 15.52 32.49
CA ILE A 213 22.77 15.01 31.16
C ILE A 213 21.57 15.82 30.66
N ALA A 214 21.79 16.67 29.65
CA ALA A 214 20.78 17.61 29.22
C ALA A 214 19.64 16.91 28.47
N THR A 215 19.92 15.77 27.83
CA THR A 215 18.93 15.03 27.04
C THR A 215 19.30 13.55 26.89
N HIS A 216 18.39 12.65 27.30
CA HIS A 216 18.44 11.23 26.98
C HIS A 216 17.44 10.92 25.86
N LEU A 217 17.92 10.40 24.74
CA LEU A 217 17.11 10.00 23.58
C LEU A 217 17.10 8.47 23.49
N LYS A 218 15.92 7.88 23.40
CA LYS A 218 15.75 6.44 23.11
C LYS A 218 15.02 6.30 21.79
N GLU A 219 15.69 5.72 20.80
CA GLU A 219 15.20 5.67 19.42
C GLU A 219 15.34 4.27 18.83
N THR A 220 14.46 3.94 17.88
CA THR A 220 14.51 2.68 17.14
C THR A 220 14.41 2.95 15.65
N ILE A 221 15.39 2.51 14.87
CA ILE A 221 15.44 2.69 13.41
C ILE A 221 15.39 1.34 12.67
N CYS A 222 15.00 1.37 11.39
CA CYS A 222 15.01 0.17 10.54
C CYS A 222 16.43 -0.20 10.08
N SER A 223 16.67 -1.49 9.89
CA SER A 223 17.94 -1.99 9.33
C SER A 223 18.28 -1.30 8.00
N GLY A 224 19.43 -0.64 7.92
CA GLY A 224 19.90 0.06 6.72
C GLY A 224 19.61 1.56 6.68
N THR A 225 18.90 2.12 7.68
CA THR A 225 18.78 3.57 7.88
C THR A 225 19.74 4.06 8.96
N PHE A 226 19.74 5.37 9.25
CA PHE A 226 20.57 5.98 10.29
C PHE A 226 19.79 7.03 11.08
N PHE A 227 20.14 7.20 12.35
CA PHE A 227 19.68 8.30 13.21
C PHE A 227 20.80 9.35 13.32
N GLN A 228 20.47 10.65 13.35
CA GLN A 228 21.47 11.73 13.35
C GLN A 228 21.33 12.60 14.60
N VAL A 229 22.43 12.76 15.35
CA VAL A 229 22.54 13.69 16.49
C VAL A 229 23.66 14.68 16.14
N GLY A 230 23.34 15.97 16.07
CA GLY A 230 24.27 16.99 15.57
C GLY A 230 24.80 16.68 14.16
N ASN A 231 26.11 16.52 14.04
CA ASN A 231 26.78 16.14 12.79
C ASN A 231 27.06 14.62 12.68
N SER A 232 26.81 13.85 13.73
CA SER A 232 27.13 12.43 13.81
C SER A 232 25.96 11.57 13.35
N ARG A 233 26.24 10.50 12.60
CA ARG A 233 25.25 9.54 12.09
C ARG A 233 25.48 8.15 12.68
N TYR A 234 24.42 7.54 13.20
CA TYR A 234 24.44 6.27 13.90
C TYR A 234 23.56 5.25 13.17
N SER A 235 24.14 4.11 12.81
CA SER A 235 23.47 3.02 12.06
C SER A 235 23.74 1.62 12.64
N GLN A 236 24.28 1.55 13.85
CA GLN A 236 24.49 0.31 14.62
C GLN A 236 23.80 0.45 15.98
N PRO A 237 23.27 -0.64 16.57
CA PRO A 237 22.61 -0.55 17.86
C PRO A 237 23.64 -0.29 18.97
N GLY A 238 23.25 0.46 19.99
CA GLY A 238 24.12 0.77 21.11
C GLY A 238 23.75 2.06 21.84
N ILE A 239 24.54 2.39 22.85
CA ILE A 239 24.44 3.64 23.60
C ILE A 239 25.59 4.55 23.14
N PHE A 240 25.27 5.75 22.68
CA PHE A 240 26.21 6.72 22.14
C PHE A 240 26.15 8.02 22.94
N LEU A 241 27.31 8.59 23.26
CA LEU A 241 27.42 9.90 23.90
C LEU A 241 27.94 10.90 22.86
N ASP A 242 27.18 11.97 22.62
CA ASP A 242 27.56 13.05 21.70
C ASP A 242 27.57 14.39 22.45
N THR A 243 28.67 15.12 22.37
CA THR A 243 28.83 16.46 22.96
C THR A 243 28.46 17.51 21.92
N LEU A 244 27.33 18.17 22.11
CA LEU A 244 26.95 19.33 21.31
C LEU A 244 27.65 20.57 21.89
N LEU A 245 28.64 21.07 21.17
CA LEU A 245 29.27 22.37 21.47
C LEU A 245 28.31 23.50 21.10
N THR A 246 27.94 24.31 22.09
CA THR A 246 27.38 25.64 21.82
C THR A 246 28.51 26.60 21.43
N SER A 247 28.18 27.70 20.73
CA SER A 247 29.15 28.73 20.34
C SER A 247 29.85 29.44 21.51
N GLU A 248 29.40 29.18 22.74
CA GLU A 248 29.90 29.74 24.00
C GLU A 248 30.70 28.71 24.84
N GLY A 249 31.10 27.58 24.25
CA GLY A 249 32.05 26.63 24.87
C GLY A 249 31.52 25.83 26.05
N CYS A 250 30.24 25.94 26.41
CA CYS A 250 29.58 25.07 27.38
C CYS A 250 28.96 23.85 26.66
N ASP A 251 29.20 22.66 27.21
CA ASP A 251 28.80 21.37 26.64
C ASP A 251 27.38 20.96 27.05
N SER A 252 26.65 20.37 26.11
CA SER A 252 25.49 19.52 26.39
C SER A 252 25.81 18.11 25.92
N ILE A 253 25.76 17.13 26.82
CA ILE A 253 25.92 15.71 26.46
C ILE A 253 24.52 15.16 26.11
N VAL A 254 24.38 14.64 24.89
CA VAL A 254 23.24 13.82 24.48
C VAL A 254 23.62 12.35 24.62
N GLU A 255 22.85 11.60 25.40
CA GLU A 255 22.94 10.13 25.44
C GLU A 255 21.86 9.55 24.52
N LEU A 256 22.28 8.87 23.46
CA LEU A 256 21.41 8.17 22.51
C LEU A 256 21.46 6.67 22.78
N GLU A 257 20.36 6.07 23.23
CA GLU A 257 20.12 4.63 23.18
C GLU A 257 19.43 4.29 21.84
N LEU A 258 20.17 3.67 20.92
CA LEU A 258 19.68 3.32 19.59
C LEU A 258 19.48 1.80 19.46
N ASP A 259 18.26 1.39 19.20
CA ASP A 259 17.90 0.03 18.82
C ASP A 259 17.70 -0.07 17.29
N ILE A 260 17.99 -1.23 16.70
CA ILE A 260 17.72 -1.49 15.27
C ILE A 260 16.67 -2.57 15.13
N ALA A 261 15.54 -2.22 14.52
CA ALA A 261 14.51 -3.15 14.11
C ALA A 261 14.96 -3.87 12.82
N LEU A 262 15.14 -5.19 12.92
CA LEU A 262 15.42 -6.05 11.77
C LEU A 262 14.14 -6.29 10.96
N HIS A 263 14.27 -6.39 9.63
CA HIS A 263 13.22 -6.95 8.79
C HIS A 263 13.15 -8.46 9.08
N TYR A 264 12.07 -8.92 9.70
CA TYR A 264 11.87 -10.36 9.90
C TYR A 264 11.25 -10.96 8.64
N LEU A 265 11.88 -12.01 8.10
CA LEU A 265 11.22 -12.92 7.16
C LEU A 265 10.52 -14.02 7.96
N LEU A 266 9.22 -13.89 8.12
CA LEU A 266 8.40 -14.89 8.81
C LEU A 266 7.83 -15.84 7.76
N THR A 267 8.15 -17.14 7.85
CA THR A 267 7.45 -18.16 7.07
C THR A 267 6.25 -18.67 7.85
N ASP A 268 5.07 -18.61 7.25
CA ASP A 268 3.84 -19.12 7.87
C ASP A 268 3.07 -20.02 6.90
N THR A 269 2.26 -20.92 7.44
CA THR A 269 1.39 -21.81 6.66
C THR A 269 -0.03 -21.73 7.18
N ALA A 270 -0.95 -21.24 6.36
CA ALA A 270 -2.37 -21.14 6.72
C ALA A 270 -3.21 -22.05 5.83
N THR A 271 -4.23 -22.68 6.41
CA THR A 271 -5.25 -23.44 5.67
C THR A 271 -6.62 -22.82 5.91
N VAL A 272 -7.35 -22.49 4.84
CA VAL A 272 -8.68 -21.85 4.91
C VAL A 272 -9.64 -22.50 3.93
N CYS A 273 -10.94 -22.39 4.18
CA CYS A 273 -11.94 -22.81 3.20
C CYS A 273 -12.09 -21.76 2.08
N ALA A 274 -12.33 -22.20 0.84
CA ALA A 274 -12.42 -21.33 -0.34
C ALA A 274 -13.50 -20.24 -0.25
N ASN A 275 -14.60 -20.54 0.45
CA ASN A 275 -15.71 -19.62 0.70
C ASN A 275 -15.34 -18.52 1.72
N GLU A 276 -14.51 -18.81 2.71
CA GLU A 276 -14.06 -17.83 3.72
C GLU A 276 -12.88 -17.00 3.20
N GLY A 277 -11.88 -17.66 2.61
CA GLY A 277 -10.62 -17.04 2.19
C GLY A 277 -9.74 -16.61 3.38
N TYR A 278 -8.52 -16.13 3.09
CA TYR A 278 -7.56 -15.67 4.09
C TYR A 278 -7.42 -14.13 4.03
N PHE A 279 -7.86 -13.43 5.07
CA PHE A 279 -7.81 -11.97 5.14
C PHE A 279 -6.44 -11.47 5.59
N THR A 280 -5.76 -10.68 4.77
CA THR A 280 -4.41 -10.14 5.03
C THR A 280 -4.42 -8.76 5.69
N GLY A 281 -5.60 -8.21 5.99
CA GLY A 281 -5.78 -6.85 6.50
C GLY A 281 -6.21 -5.85 5.43
N THR A 282 -5.79 -6.05 4.18
CA THR A 282 -6.17 -5.21 3.02
C THR A 282 -6.97 -5.98 1.98
N ASP A 283 -6.61 -7.25 1.74
CA ASP A 283 -7.23 -8.09 0.73
C ASP A 283 -7.61 -9.46 1.32
N THR A 284 -8.45 -10.20 0.60
CA THR A 284 -8.80 -11.59 0.93
C THR A 284 -8.25 -12.52 -0.15
N LEU A 285 -7.29 -13.37 0.22
CA LEU A 285 -6.70 -14.37 -0.68
C LEU A 285 -7.61 -15.59 -0.75
N ARG A 286 -7.92 -16.04 -1.98
CA ARG A 286 -8.84 -17.17 -2.25
C ARG A 286 -8.21 -18.29 -3.08
N THR A 287 -6.95 -18.15 -3.45
CA THR A 287 -6.22 -19.17 -4.23
C THR A 287 -5.05 -19.71 -3.42
N SER A 288 -4.79 -21.01 -3.54
CA SER A 288 -3.61 -21.62 -2.93
C SER A 288 -2.34 -21.11 -3.60
N GLY A 289 -1.31 -20.83 -2.81
CA GLY A 289 -0.08 -20.25 -3.35
C GLY A 289 0.87 -19.77 -2.27
N ARG A 290 2.02 -19.27 -2.71
CA ARG A 290 3.01 -18.62 -1.86
C ARG A 290 2.93 -17.10 -2.05
N TYR A 291 2.73 -16.36 -0.97
CA TYR A 291 2.50 -14.92 -0.97
C TYR A 291 3.53 -14.23 -0.09
N ASN A 292 4.11 -13.13 -0.61
CA ASN A 292 4.95 -12.24 0.18
C ASN A 292 4.10 -11.05 0.65
N LEU A 293 3.78 -11.00 1.93
CA LEU A 293 3.02 -9.91 2.53
C LEU A 293 3.97 -8.93 3.21
N SER A 294 3.88 -7.65 2.88
CA SER A 294 4.61 -6.59 3.56
C SER A 294 3.75 -6.02 4.67
N LEU A 295 3.97 -6.45 5.90
CA LEU A 295 3.31 -5.91 7.09
C LEU A 295 4.14 -4.74 7.63
N MET A 296 3.56 -3.56 7.70
CA MET A 296 4.22 -2.39 8.27
C MET A 296 4.23 -2.52 9.79
N SER A 297 5.40 -2.66 10.39
CA SER A 297 5.55 -2.61 11.85
C SER A 297 5.18 -1.21 12.37
N LYS A 298 4.91 -1.10 13.68
CA LYS A 298 4.62 0.17 14.38
C LYS A 298 5.69 1.26 14.14
N TYR A 299 6.90 0.87 13.73
CA TYR A 299 8.06 1.73 13.49
C TYR A 299 8.31 2.02 12.00
N GLY A 300 7.42 1.57 11.10
CA GLY A 300 7.55 1.79 9.65
C GLY A 300 8.52 0.85 8.94
N CYS A 301 9.14 -0.11 9.66
CA CYS A 301 9.92 -1.18 9.04
C CYS A 301 8.98 -2.24 8.47
N ASP A 302 9.19 -2.65 7.23
CA ASP A 302 8.42 -3.70 6.58
C ASP A 302 8.87 -5.09 7.08
N SER A 303 7.94 -5.86 7.62
CA SER A 303 8.15 -7.30 7.81
C SER A 303 7.62 -8.02 6.59
N LEU A 304 8.45 -8.84 5.96
CA LEU A 304 8.03 -9.69 4.85
C LEU A 304 7.56 -11.03 5.44
N VAL A 305 6.28 -11.34 5.32
CA VAL A 305 5.74 -12.66 5.63
C VAL A 305 5.72 -13.48 4.34
N ASP A 306 6.49 -14.57 4.29
CA ASP A 306 6.39 -15.61 3.25
C ASP A 306 5.31 -16.61 3.67
N LEU A 307 4.06 -16.33 3.28
CA LEU A 307 2.88 -17.12 3.57
C LEU A 307 2.71 -18.22 2.52
N THR A 308 2.67 -19.48 2.93
CA THR A 308 2.12 -20.57 2.11
C THR A 308 0.65 -20.78 2.47
N LEU A 309 -0.25 -20.37 1.58
CA LEU A 309 -1.69 -20.50 1.75
C LEU A 309 -2.21 -21.76 1.05
N ILE A 310 -2.95 -22.59 1.80
CA ILE A 310 -3.66 -23.76 1.30
C ILE A 310 -5.16 -23.47 1.39
N VAL A 311 -5.82 -23.31 0.24
CA VAL A 311 -7.26 -23.12 0.15
C VAL A 311 -7.93 -24.45 -0.14
N VAL A 312 -8.86 -24.86 0.73
CA VAL A 312 -9.59 -26.12 0.67
C VAL A 312 -11.04 -25.86 0.27
N GLY A 313 -11.56 -26.69 -0.63
CA GLY A 313 -12.88 -26.52 -1.23
C GLY A 313 -12.77 -26.07 -2.68
N GLU A 314 -13.54 -26.71 -3.54
CA GLU A 314 -13.51 -26.47 -4.99
C GLU A 314 -14.80 -25.75 -5.41
N HIS A 315 -14.68 -24.82 -6.36
CA HIS A 315 -15.82 -24.32 -7.11
C HIS A 315 -15.85 -25.06 -8.45
N ILE A 316 -16.84 -25.93 -8.61
CA ILE A 316 -17.00 -26.75 -9.80
C ILE A 316 -18.16 -26.17 -10.60
N GLU A 317 -17.88 -25.72 -11.82
CA GLU A 317 -18.90 -25.34 -12.78
C GLU A 317 -19.14 -26.48 -13.76
N LYS A 318 -20.42 -26.78 -14.03
CA LYS A 318 -20.82 -27.70 -15.10
C LYS A 318 -21.94 -27.09 -15.92
N ASP A 319 -21.82 -27.23 -17.23
CA ASP A 319 -22.88 -26.90 -18.17
C ASP A 319 -23.67 -28.14 -18.57
N THR A 320 -24.98 -27.98 -18.70
CA THR A 320 -25.86 -29.00 -19.27
C THR A 320 -26.94 -28.34 -20.11
N PHE A 321 -27.50 -29.10 -21.05
CA PHE A 321 -28.53 -28.63 -21.98
C PHE A 321 -29.80 -29.44 -21.79
N LEU A 322 -30.94 -28.77 -21.70
CA LEU A 322 -32.27 -29.39 -21.70
C LEU A 322 -32.96 -29.01 -23.01
N CYS A 323 -33.33 -30.01 -23.81
CA CYS A 323 -33.94 -29.83 -25.12
C CYS A 323 -35.41 -30.25 -25.11
N GLY A 324 -36.32 -29.41 -25.58
CA GLY A 324 -37.75 -29.70 -25.61
C GLY A 324 -38.30 -30.03 -24.22
N ASP A 325 -38.96 -31.17 -24.03
CA ASP A 325 -39.56 -31.55 -22.74
C ASP A 325 -38.60 -32.28 -21.78
N GLN A 326 -37.29 -32.25 -22.05
CA GLN A 326 -36.30 -32.84 -21.15
C GLN A 326 -36.26 -32.16 -19.78
N PHE A 327 -35.99 -32.97 -18.76
CA PHE A 327 -35.76 -32.57 -17.39
C PHE A 327 -34.57 -33.33 -16.79
N LEU A 328 -34.01 -32.81 -15.71
CA LEU A 328 -33.03 -33.51 -14.89
C LEU A 328 -33.36 -33.33 -13.41
N ILE A 329 -32.75 -34.16 -12.56
CA ILE A 329 -32.85 -34.02 -11.11
C ILE A 329 -31.51 -33.50 -10.60
N PHE A 330 -31.53 -32.35 -9.93
CA PHE A 330 -30.36 -31.75 -9.28
C PHE A 330 -30.69 -31.50 -7.81
N ASN A 331 -29.91 -32.11 -6.91
CA ASN A 331 -30.12 -32.04 -5.46
C ASN A 331 -31.55 -32.42 -4.99
N GLY A 332 -32.19 -33.36 -5.69
CA GLY A 332 -33.57 -33.79 -5.39
C GLY A 332 -34.66 -32.92 -6.03
N ASP A 333 -34.32 -31.75 -6.59
CA ASP A 333 -35.25 -30.90 -7.32
C ASP A 333 -35.31 -31.28 -8.80
N THR A 334 -36.51 -31.25 -9.37
CA THR A 334 -36.72 -31.46 -10.81
C THR A 334 -36.53 -30.15 -11.55
N ILE A 335 -35.51 -30.08 -12.40
CA ILE A 335 -35.17 -28.90 -13.19
C ILE A 335 -35.72 -29.03 -14.60
N THR A 336 -36.58 -28.08 -14.99
CA THR A 336 -37.20 -28.01 -16.32
C THR A 336 -36.86 -26.73 -17.07
N GLU A 337 -36.44 -25.68 -16.37
CA GLU A 337 -36.13 -24.36 -16.92
C GLU A 337 -34.61 -24.11 -16.96
N GLY A 338 -34.20 -23.15 -17.79
CA GLY A 338 -32.80 -22.71 -17.85
C GLY A 338 -32.46 -21.80 -16.67
N GLY A 339 -31.21 -21.87 -16.19
CA GLY A 339 -30.76 -21.10 -15.05
C GLY A 339 -29.47 -21.62 -14.43
N SER A 340 -29.00 -20.93 -13.39
CA SER A 340 -27.86 -21.37 -12.58
C SER A 340 -28.37 -21.94 -11.26
N TYR A 341 -27.98 -23.19 -10.98
CA TYR A 341 -28.39 -23.95 -9.80
C TYR A 341 -27.16 -24.24 -8.95
N LEU A 342 -27.21 -23.91 -7.67
CA LEU A 342 -26.09 -24.05 -6.76
C LEU A 342 -26.37 -25.16 -5.74
N ASP A 343 -25.37 -26.00 -5.50
CA ASP A 343 -25.35 -26.95 -4.39
C ASP A 343 -24.06 -26.80 -3.58
N THR A 344 -24.15 -27.06 -2.29
CA THR A 344 -23.03 -27.00 -1.34
C THR A 344 -22.72 -28.40 -0.83
N LEU A 345 -21.55 -28.91 -1.18
CA LEU A 345 -21.06 -30.21 -0.74
C LEU A 345 -20.22 -30.02 0.52
N MET A 346 -20.69 -30.51 1.65
CA MET A 346 -19.95 -30.47 2.92
C MET A 346 -18.90 -31.59 2.92
N ALA A 347 -17.62 -31.21 3.00
CA ALA A 347 -16.54 -32.16 3.23
C ALA A 347 -16.49 -32.56 4.72
N GLN A 348 -15.91 -33.73 5.00
CA GLN A 348 -15.79 -34.30 6.35
C GLN A 348 -15.06 -33.38 7.35
N ASP A 349 -14.31 -32.41 6.84
CA ASP A 349 -13.43 -31.51 7.59
C ASP A 349 -14.09 -30.15 7.89
N GLY A 350 -15.36 -29.96 7.50
CA GLY A 350 -16.13 -28.73 7.73
C GLY A 350 -16.01 -27.65 6.63
N CYS A 351 -15.12 -27.81 5.65
CA CYS A 351 -15.12 -26.98 4.46
C CYS A 351 -16.22 -27.39 3.47
N PHE A 352 -16.79 -26.41 2.77
CA PHE A 352 -17.81 -26.62 1.74
C PHE A 352 -17.20 -26.42 0.36
N SER A 353 -17.45 -27.37 -0.55
CA SER A 353 -17.28 -27.16 -1.98
C SER A 353 -18.60 -26.69 -2.57
N THR A 354 -18.54 -25.94 -3.67
CA THR A 354 -19.74 -25.47 -4.38
C THR A 354 -19.80 -26.09 -5.76
N LEU A 355 -20.94 -26.67 -6.09
CA LEU A 355 -21.23 -27.15 -7.43
C LEU A 355 -22.26 -26.21 -8.06
N GLN A 356 -21.85 -25.49 -9.10
CA GLN A 356 -22.74 -24.67 -9.90
C GLN A 356 -23.09 -25.41 -11.19
N LEU A 357 -24.36 -25.73 -11.36
CA LEU A 357 -24.92 -26.29 -12.58
C LEU A 357 -25.58 -25.18 -13.40
N ASN A 358 -24.98 -24.83 -14.53
CA ASN A 358 -25.55 -23.91 -15.51
C ASN A 358 -26.38 -24.73 -16.51
N VAL A 359 -27.70 -24.53 -16.49
CA VAL A 359 -28.66 -25.23 -17.35
C VAL A 359 -29.08 -24.29 -18.47
N HIS A 360 -28.81 -24.71 -19.72
CA HIS A 360 -29.25 -24.01 -20.91
C HIS A 360 -30.50 -24.72 -21.45
N LYS A 361 -31.62 -24.00 -21.55
CA LYS A 361 -32.89 -24.54 -22.02
C LYS A 361 -33.13 -24.10 -23.46
N ASP A 362 -33.37 -25.06 -24.35
CA ASP A 362 -33.80 -24.78 -25.72
C ASP A 362 -35.05 -25.58 -26.07
N ASN A 363 -36.08 -24.85 -26.48
CA ASN A 363 -37.38 -25.38 -26.88
C ASN A 363 -37.69 -25.09 -28.36
N GLN A 364 -36.75 -24.53 -29.10
CA GLN A 364 -36.94 -24.25 -30.51
C GLN A 364 -36.80 -25.57 -31.29
N ALA A 365 -37.94 -26.13 -31.72
CA ALA A 365 -37.98 -27.28 -32.60
C ALA A 365 -38.24 -26.85 -34.05
N PRO A 366 -37.68 -27.54 -35.06
CA PRO A 366 -38.09 -27.35 -36.44
C PRO A 366 -39.57 -27.76 -36.58
N ILE A 367 -40.34 -27.06 -37.41
CA ILE A 367 -41.76 -27.36 -37.66
C ILE A 367 -41.97 -27.47 -39.17
N LEU A 368 -42.09 -28.70 -39.66
CA LEU A 368 -42.35 -29.04 -41.06
C LEU A 368 -43.85 -29.05 -41.38
N GLY A 369 -44.70 -29.09 -40.36
CA GLY A 369 -46.16 -29.09 -40.49
C GLY A 369 -46.76 -30.51 -40.56
N PRO A 370 -48.08 -30.61 -40.79
CA PRO A 370 -48.77 -31.91 -40.86
C PRO A 370 -48.50 -32.65 -42.17
N ASP A 371 -48.73 -33.96 -42.16
CA ASP A 371 -48.65 -34.82 -43.36
C ASP A 371 -49.56 -34.32 -44.48
N GLN A 372 -49.12 -34.49 -45.73
CA GLN A 372 -49.79 -33.94 -46.92
C GLN A 372 -50.04 -35.00 -47.98
N THR A 373 -51.09 -34.79 -48.77
CA THR A 373 -51.42 -35.58 -49.96
C THR A 373 -51.34 -34.69 -51.19
N ILE A 374 -50.46 -35.02 -52.14
CA ILE A 374 -50.13 -34.17 -53.28
C ILE A 374 -49.99 -35.01 -54.57
N CYS A 375 -50.33 -34.42 -55.71
CA CYS A 375 -50.04 -34.98 -57.03
C CYS A 375 -48.68 -34.44 -57.53
N PHE A 376 -47.60 -35.21 -57.33
CA PHE A 376 -46.23 -34.79 -57.67
C PHE A 376 -46.02 -34.63 -59.19
N SER A 377 -46.80 -35.33 -60.02
CA SER A 377 -46.79 -35.13 -61.48
C SER A 377 -47.29 -33.75 -61.92
N MET A 378 -48.10 -33.08 -61.09
CA MET A 378 -48.61 -31.72 -61.34
C MET A 378 -47.87 -30.65 -60.53
N THR A 379 -47.06 -31.04 -59.56
CA THR A 379 -46.32 -30.14 -58.65
C THR A 379 -44.83 -30.50 -58.67
N PRO A 380 -44.05 -29.89 -59.58
CA PRO A 380 -42.70 -30.38 -59.88
C PRO A 380 -41.70 -30.25 -58.73
N ALA A 381 -41.93 -29.36 -57.75
CA ALA A 381 -41.10 -29.22 -56.56
C ALA A 381 -41.84 -28.53 -55.41
N ILE A 382 -41.70 -29.06 -54.19
CA ILE A 382 -42.24 -28.46 -52.96
C ILE A 382 -41.06 -28.02 -52.08
N PRO A 383 -40.99 -26.76 -51.63
CA PRO A 383 -39.97 -26.34 -50.69
C PRO A 383 -40.32 -26.78 -49.26
N LEU A 384 -39.38 -27.44 -48.58
CA LEU A 384 -39.40 -27.63 -47.14
C LEU A 384 -38.28 -26.79 -46.52
N SER A 385 -38.60 -26.00 -45.50
CA SER A 385 -37.64 -25.13 -44.81
C SER A 385 -37.60 -25.43 -43.32
N ALA A 386 -36.40 -25.44 -42.74
CA ALA A 386 -36.15 -25.37 -41.31
C ALA A 386 -35.05 -24.32 -41.09
N GLU A 387 -35.43 -23.18 -40.51
CA GLU A 387 -34.59 -21.98 -40.35
C GLU A 387 -34.43 -21.62 -38.87
N GLY A 388 -33.37 -20.87 -38.55
CA GLY A 388 -33.16 -20.33 -37.19
C GLY A 388 -32.44 -21.29 -36.23
N PHE A 389 -31.60 -22.19 -36.77
CA PHE A 389 -30.79 -23.14 -36.02
C PHE A 389 -29.31 -22.99 -36.38
N ASP A 390 -28.39 -23.37 -35.49
CA ASP A 390 -26.94 -23.29 -35.76
C ASP A 390 -26.55 -24.14 -36.98
N SER A 391 -27.16 -25.32 -37.10
CA SER A 391 -27.06 -26.17 -38.29
C SER A 391 -28.23 -27.14 -38.37
N ILE A 392 -28.45 -27.72 -39.55
CA ILE A 392 -29.47 -28.74 -39.75
C ILE A 392 -28.97 -29.90 -40.61
N ARG A 393 -29.65 -31.04 -40.50
CA ARG A 393 -29.42 -32.23 -41.33
C ARG A 393 -30.73 -32.92 -41.68
N TRP A 394 -31.02 -33.01 -42.96
CA TRP A 394 -32.14 -33.79 -43.50
C TRP A 394 -31.82 -35.29 -43.49
N ASN A 395 -32.85 -36.14 -43.51
CA ASN A 395 -32.72 -37.61 -43.50
C ASN A 395 -31.95 -38.20 -44.69
N ASP A 396 -31.76 -37.43 -45.75
CA ASP A 396 -30.95 -37.80 -46.92
C ASP A 396 -29.53 -37.20 -46.92
N GLY A 397 -29.14 -36.57 -45.82
CA GLY A 397 -27.81 -35.98 -45.61
C GLY A 397 -27.64 -34.56 -46.14
N ARG A 398 -28.67 -33.95 -46.75
CA ARG A 398 -28.62 -32.53 -47.12
C ARG A 398 -28.56 -31.64 -45.86
N THR A 399 -27.95 -30.47 -45.98
CA THR A 399 -27.72 -29.53 -44.85
C THR A 399 -28.18 -28.10 -45.12
N LYS A 400 -28.80 -27.84 -46.29
CA LYS A 400 -29.38 -26.52 -46.59
C LYS A 400 -30.69 -26.34 -45.83
N GLU A 401 -30.89 -25.16 -45.25
CA GLU A 401 -32.11 -24.75 -44.54
C GLU A 401 -33.39 -25.04 -45.33
N THR A 402 -33.35 -24.83 -46.65
CA THR A 402 -34.43 -25.18 -47.58
C THR A 402 -34.01 -26.27 -48.55
N ILE A 403 -34.86 -27.28 -48.72
CA ILE A 403 -34.76 -28.31 -49.76
C ILE A 403 -36.01 -28.32 -50.64
N ALA A 404 -35.82 -28.68 -51.91
CA ALA A 404 -36.93 -29.03 -52.80
C ALA A 404 -37.13 -30.55 -52.78
N ILE A 405 -38.37 -30.99 -52.58
CA ILE A 405 -38.79 -32.39 -52.68
C ILE A 405 -39.63 -32.60 -53.94
N THR A 406 -39.42 -33.74 -54.60
CA THR A 406 -40.00 -34.05 -55.93
C THR A 406 -40.68 -35.42 -55.97
N ALA A 407 -40.74 -36.13 -54.84
CA ALA A 407 -41.34 -37.45 -54.73
C ALA A 407 -42.04 -37.63 -53.38
N PRO A 408 -43.07 -38.49 -53.30
CA PRO A 408 -43.68 -38.86 -52.04
C PRO A 408 -42.69 -39.59 -51.12
N GLY A 409 -42.98 -39.59 -49.83
CA GLY A 409 -42.17 -40.24 -48.81
C GLY A 409 -42.06 -39.45 -47.52
N ILE A 410 -41.25 -40.00 -46.61
CA ILE A 410 -40.99 -39.41 -45.29
C ILE A 410 -39.76 -38.51 -45.37
N TYR A 411 -39.92 -37.26 -44.98
CA TYR A 411 -38.84 -36.30 -44.83
C TYR A 411 -38.72 -35.91 -43.36
N SER A 412 -37.50 -35.91 -42.85
CA SER A 412 -37.25 -35.47 -41.47
C SER A 412 -36.00 -34.63 -41.38
N VAL A 413 -36.01 -33.65 -40.49
CA VAL A 413 -34.87 -32.77 -40.25
C VAL A 413 -34.44 -32.87 -38.79
N GLU A 414 -33.14 -33.02 -38.57
CA GLU A 414 -32.50 -32.80 -37.27
C GLU A 414 -31.96 -31.37 -37.27
N ALA A 415 -32.38 -30.58 -36.30
CA ALA A 415 -31.89 -29.22 -36.09
C ALA A 415 -31.01 -29.18 -34.83
N TYR A 416 -29.89 -28.48 -34.95
CA TYR A 416 -28.85 -28.38 -33.93
C TYR A 416 -28.78 -26.94 -33.43
N ASN A 417 -28.80 -26.75 -32.11
CA ASN A 417 -28.65 -25.46 -31.46
C ASN A 417 -27.83 -25.65 -30.18
N GLY A 418 -26.57 -25.22 -30.20
CA GLY A 418 -25.57 -25.66 -29.22
C GLY A 418 -25.45 -27.19 -29.18
N ASN A 419 -25.66 -27.78 -27.99
CA ASN A 419 -25.68 -29.23 -27.80
C ASN A 419 -27.07 -29.86 -27.93
N CYS A 420 -28.10 -29.06 -28.22
CA CYS A 420 -29.45 -29.57 -28.41
C CYS A 420 -29.68 -30.06 -29.83
N ILE A 421 -30.31 -31.24 -29.94
CA ILE A 421 -30.72 -31.85 -31.19
C ILE A 421 -32.22 -32.13 -31.10
N LEU A 422 -33.00 -31.42 -31.90
CA LEU A 422 -34.45 -31.57 -32.01
C LEU A 422 -34.80 -32.01 -33.43
N LYS A 423 -35.87 -32.81 -33.56
CA LYS A 423 -36.25 -33.43 -34.82
C LYS A 423 -37.72 -33.20 -35.11
N ASP A 424 -38.03 -33.02 -36.38
CA ASP A 424 -39.40 -33.08 -36.89
C ASP A 424 -39.49 -33.91 -38.17
N THR A 425 -40.69 -34.42 -38.47
CA THR A 425 -40.96 -35.35 -39.57
C THR A 425 -42.28 -35.01 -40.24
N ILE A 426 -42.32 -35.08 -41.56
CA ILE A 426 -43.51 -34.93 -42.40
C ILE A 426 -43.56 -36.07 -43.43
N GLU A 427 -44.75 -36.62 -43.66
CA GLU A 427 -44.99 -37.62 -44.70
C GLU A 427 -45.80 -37.02 -45.87
N PHE A 428 -45.35 -37.30 -47.09
CA PHE A 428 -46.04 -36.95 -48.33
C PHE A 428 -46.59 -38.20 -49.01
N PHE A 429 -47.90 -38.23 -49.20
CA PHE A 429 -48.60 -39.25 -49.98
C PHE A 429 -48.85 -38.77 -51.41
N GLU A 430 -48.68 -39.67 -52.39
CA GLU A 430 -49.03 -39.36 -53.78
C GLU A 430 -50.48 -39.74 -54.07
N PHE A 431 -51.27 -38.74 -54.47
CA PHE A 431 -52.62 -38.94 -54.97
C PHE A 431 -52.93 -37.90 -56.04
N CYS A 432 -53.20 -38.37 -57.25
CA CYS A 432 -53.63 -37.54 -58.35
C CYS A 432 -55.14 -37.71 -58.54
N GLU A 433 -55.91 -36.68 -58.17
CA GLU A 433 -57.32 -36.64 -58.53
C GLU A 433 -57.44 -36.61 -60.06
N VAL A 434 -58.25 -37.53 -60.56
CA VAL A 434 -58.63 -37.63 -61.96
C VAL A 434 -59.18 -36.27 -62.41
N GLN A 435 -58.68 -35.75 -63.54
CA GLN A 435 -59.01 -34.40 -64.02
C GLN A 435 -60.51 -34.08 -63.86
N PRO A 436 -60.87 -32.96 -63.19
CA PRO A 436 -62.25 -32.51 -63.14
C PRO A 436 -62.80 -32.34 -64.56
N GLY A 437 -63.90 -33.03 -64.87
CA GLY A 437 -64.61 -32.91 -66.15
C GLY A 437 -64.43 -34.06 -67.14
N VAL A 438 -63.70 -35.14 -66.80
CA VAL A 438 -63.73 -36.38 -67.60
C VAL A 438 -65.02 -37.13 -67.29
N PHE A 439 -65.88 -37.31 -68.29
CA PHE A 439 -67.11 -38.08 -68.20
C PHE A 439 -66.99 -39.36 -69.01
N ILE A 440 -67.05 -40.51 -68.34
CA ILE A 440 -67.09 -41.82 -69.00
C ILE A 440 -68.51 -42.38 -68.85
N PRO A 441 -69.25 -42.59 -69.97
CA PRO A 441 -70.57 -43.18 -69.90
C PRO A 441 -70.54 -44.55 -69.22
N ASN A 442 -71.56 -44.88 -68.45
CA ASN A 442 -71.75 -46.20 -67.83
C ASN A 442 -72.73 -47.09 -68.59
N ALA A 443 -73.43 -46.55 -69.59
CA ALA A 443 -74.25 -47.28 -70.55
C ALA A 443 -74.32 -46.57 -71.91
N PHE A 444 -74.59 -47.33 -72.97
CA PHE A 444 -74.88 -46.81 -74.31
C PHE A 444 -75.85 -47.74 -75.05
N SER A 445 -76.59 -47.22 -76.02
CA SER A 445 -77.68 -47.91 -76.74
C SER A 445 -77.51 -47.79 -78.25
N PRO A 446 -76.73 -48.68 -78.89
CA PRO A 446 -76.52 -48.68 -80.34
C PRO A 446 -77.78 -49.17 -81.10
N ASN A 447 -78.82 -48.35 -81.14
CA ASN A 447 -80.11 -48.58 -81.80
C ASN A 447 -80.31 -47.70 -83.06
N ASN A 448 -79.32 -46.88 -83.39
CA ASN A 448 -79.27 -46.00 -84.55
C ASN A 448 -80.32 -44.86 -84.51
N ASP A 449 -80.66 -44.38 -83.31
CA ASP A 449 -81.49 -43.19 -83.09
C ASP A 449 -80.67 -41.88 -82.97
N GLN A 450 -79.35 -41.97 -83.12
CA GLN A 450 -78.35 -40.90 -82.96
C GLN A 450 -78.09 -40.45 -81.51
N ILE A 451 -78.66 -41.14 -80.52
CA ILE A 451 -78.53 -40.83 -79.10
C ILE A 451 -77.82 -41.98 -78.40
N ASN A 452 -76.61 -41.71 -77.87
CA ASN A 452 -75.78 -42.71 -77.18
C ASN A 452 -75.52 -43.99 -78.00
N ASP A 453 -75.40 -43.86 -79.33
CA ASP A 453 -75.10 -44.98 -80.22
C ASP A 453 -73.65 -45.51 -80.08
N PHE A 454 -72.77 -44.70 -79.51
CA PHE A 454 -71.36 -45.03 -79.31
C PHE A 454 -70.97 -44.91 -77.83
N PHE A 455 -70.19 -45.88 -77.34
CA PHE A 455 -69.43 -45.71 -76.11
C PHE A 455 -68.22 -44.81 -76.39
N GLN A 456 -68.33 -43.57 -75.93
CA GLN A 456 -67.35 -42.53 -76.15
C GLN A 456 -67.11 -41.72 -74.86
N PRO A 457 -65.90 -41.81 -74.26
CA PRO A 457 -65.49 -40.93 -73.17
C PRO A 457 -65.44 -39.46 -73.60
N GLN A 458 -65.82 -38.55 -72.71
CA GLN A 458 -65.72 -37.11 -72.93
C GLN A 458 -64.62 -36.52 -72.05
N PHE A 459 -63.69 -35.81 -72.69
CA PHE A 459 -62.60 -35.10 -72.03
C PHE A 459 -62.79 -33.58 -72.17
N PRO A 460 -62.44 -32.76 -71.17
CA PRO A 460 -62.49 -31.29 -71.27
C PRO A 460 -61.65 -30.75 -72.43
N THR A 461 -60.51 -31.39 -72.69
CA THR A 461 -59.63 -31.16 -73.83
C THR A 461 -59.30 -32.50 -74.47
N PRO A 462 -59.34 -32.64 -75.82
CA PRO A 462 -58.96 -33.90 -76.48
C PRO A 462 -57.53 -34.32 -76.08
N PRO A 463 -57.34 -35.55 -75.57
CA PRO A 463 -56.02 -36.04 -75.17
C PRO A 463 -55.09 -36.14 -76.38
N GLN A 464 -53.80 -35.89 -76.18
CA GLN A 464 -52.78 -36.05 -77.24
C GLN A 464 -52.45 -37.53 -77.48
N ASP A 465 -52.39 -38.30 -76.39
CA ASP A 465 -52.19 -39.75 -76.41
C ASP A 465 -53.46 -40.44 -75.90
N TYR A 466 -54.07 -41.32 -76.70
CA TYR A 466 -55.31 -42.03 -76.35
C TYR A 466 -55.27 -43.51 -76.73
N SER A 467 -55.78 -44.36 -75.85
CA SER A 467 -56.08 -45.76 -76.15
C SER A 467 -57.33 -46.20 -75.41
N LEU A 468 -58.32 -46.74 -76.14
CA LEU A 468 -59.50 -47.40 -75.60
C LEU A 468 -59.43 -48.88 -75.94
N LYS A 469 -59.63 -49.74 -74.94
CA LYS A 469 -59.83 -51.18 -75.07
C LYS A 469 -61.12 -51.57 -74.37
N VAL A 470 -61.93 -52.42 -75.01
CA VAL A 470 -63.16 -52.98 -74.44
C VAL A 470 -63.09 -54.50 -74.51
N PHE A 471 -63.47 -55.15 -73.41
CA PHE A 471 -63.42 -56.59 -73.22
C PHE A 471 -64.81 -57.14 -72.89
N ASN A 472 -65.11 -58.34 -73.38
CA ASN A 472 -66.30 -59.08 -72.96
C ASN A 472 -66.14 -59.64 -71.53
N ARG A 473 -67.19 -60.31 -71.03
CA ARG A 473 -67.20 -60.91 -69.68
C ARG A 473 -66.20 -62.04 -69.46
N TRP A 474 -65.66 -62.60 -70.55
CA TRP A 474 -64.66 -63.66 -70.52
C TRP A 474 -63.23 -63.13 -70.61
N GLY A 475 -63.06 -61.80 -70.75
CA GLY A 475 -61.76 -61.14 -70.85
C GLY A 475 -61.23 -61.05 -72.28
N ASP A 476 -62.00 -61.45 -73.30
CA ASP A 476 -61.58 -61.29 -74.69
C ASP A 476 -61.72 -59.84 -75.13
N LEU A 477 -60.71 -59.34 -75.85
CA LEU A 477 -60.72 -58.00 -76.44
C LEU A 477 -61.74 -57.97 -77.60
N VAL A 478 -62.80 -57.17 -77.43
CA VAL A 478 -63.86 -57.00 -78.43
C VAL A 478 -63.69 -55.71 -79.23
N TYR A 479 -63.10 -54.66 -78.65
CA TYR A 479 -62.85 -53.42 -79.36
C TYR A 479 -61.55 -52.76 -78.90
N SER A 480 -60.83 -52.13 -79.84
CA SER A 480 -59.69 -51.28 -79.51
C SER A 480 -59.60 -50.09 -80.46
N SER A 481 -59.27 -48.92 -79.93
CA SER A 481 -59.04 -47.69 -80.70
C SER A 481 -57.90 -46.87 -80.10
N PHE A 482 -57.20 -46.11 -80.94
CA PHE A 482 -56.23 -45.08 -80.54
C PHE A 482 -56.72 -43.65 -80.85
N VAL A 483 -57.96 -43.51 -81.31
CA VAL A 483 -58.63 -42.24 -81.60
C VAL A 483 -59.94 -42.14 -80.81
N LEU A 484 -60.30 -40.91 -80.40
CA LEU A 484 -61.46 -40.66 -79.54
C LEU A 484 -62.80 -40.80 -80.28
N ASP A 485 -62.89 -40.28 -81.50
CA ASP A 485 -64.09 -40.33 -82.37
C ASP A 485 -63.99 -41.48 -83.38
N PRO A 486 -65.08 -42.22 -83.66
CA PRO A 486 -66.44 -42.07 -83.12
C PRO A 486 -66.72 -42.86 -81.82
N GLY A 487 -65.76 -43.66 -81.31
CA GLY A 487 -65.97 -44.58 -80.20
C GLY A 487 -66.48 -45.96 -80.62
N TRP A 488 -66.92 -46.78 -79.66
CA TRP A 488 -67.38 -48.16 -79.92
C TRP A 488 -68.89 -48.24 -80.12
N ASP A 489 -69.34 -48.80 -81.23
CA ASP A 489 -70.75 -48.95 -81.63
C ASP A 489 -71.42 -50.25 -81.14
N GLY A 490 -70.75 -51.01 -80.25
CA GLY A 490 -71.27 -52.29 -79.77
C GLY A 490 -71.18 -53.44 -80.77
N ARG A 491 -70.34 -53.32 -81.81
CA ARG A 491 -70.06 -54.40 -82.77
C ARG A 491 -68.62 -54.90 -82.69
N VAL A 492 -68.41 -56.15 -83.08
CA VAL A 492 -67.10 -56.78 -83.26
C VAL A 492 -67.06 -57.34 -84.68
N ASN A 493 -66.14 -56.85 -85.51
CA ASN A 493 -66.04 -57.25 -86.92
C ASN A 493 -67.38 -57.14 -87.68
N GLY A 494 -68.16 -56.09 -87.39
CA GLY A 494 -69.50 -55.86 -87.97
C GLY A 494 -70.64 -56.67 -87.34
N THR A 495 -70.33 -57.67 -86.51
CA THR A 495 -71.33 -58.47 -85.79
C THR A 495 -71.76 -57.79 -84.51
N THR A 496 -73.06 -57.77 -84.27
CA THR A 496 -73.71 -57.19 -83.09
C THR A 496 -73.37 -57.98 -81.82
N GLU A 497 -72.72 -57.35 -80.84
CA GLU A 497 -72.40 -58.01 -79.56
C GLU A 497 -73.62 -58.11 -78.64
N PRO A 498 -73.75 -59.15 -77.80
CA PRO A 498 -74.90 -59.31 -76.89
C PRO A 498 -75.11 -58.13 -75.91
N THR A 499 -76.37 -57.85 -75.56
CA THR A 499 -76.71 -56.94 -74.45
C THR A 499 -76.05 -57.42 -73.16
N GLY A 500 -75.37 -56.53 -72.45
CA GLY A 500 -74.67 -56.91 -71.24
C GLY A 500 -73.60 -55.93 -70.78
N VAL A 501 -72.94 -56.30 -69.68
CA VAL A 501 -71.82 -55.54 -69.12
C VAL A 501 -70.51 -55.97 -69.79
N TYR A 502 -69.74 -54.98 -70.22
CA TYR A 502 -68.39 -55.09 -70.77
C TYR A 502 -67.42 -54.32 -69.87
N VAL A 503 -66.14 -54.66 -69.95
CA VAL A 503 -65.08 -53.98 -69.20
C VAL A 503 -64.31 -53.08 -70.14
N TYR A 504 -64.04 -51.84 -69.75
CA TYR A 504 -63.19 -50.94 -70.53
C TYR A 504 -61.89 -50.61 -69.79
N LEU A 505 -60.86 -50.33 -70.57
CA LEU A 505 -59.60 -49.74 -70.13
C LEU A 505 -59.26 -48.59 -71.08
N ILE A 506 -59.14 -47.39 -70.54
CA ILE A 506 -58.76 -46.17 -71.26
C ILE A 506 -57.43 -45.68 -70.71
N LEU A 507 -56.51 -45.36 -71.60
CA LEU A 507 -55.28 -44.62 -71.30
C LEU A 507 -55.36 -43.28 -72.03
N ALA A 508 -55.23 -42.17 -71.30
CA ALA A 508 -55.27 -40.82 -71.86
C ALA A 508 -54.24 -39.93 -71.17
N ASP A 509 -53.27 -39.39 -71.92
CA ASP A 509 -52.19 -38.50 -71.44
C ASP A 509 -51.49 -39.01 -70.15
N GLY A 510 -51.27 -40.33 -70.05
CA GLY A 510 -50.64 -40.99 -68.91
C GLY A 510 -51.59 -41.38 -67.76
N ALA A 511 -52.85 -40.95 -67.77
CA ALA A 511 -53.87 -41.37 -66.82
C ALA A 511 -54.59 -42.65 -67.28
N GLN A 512 -54.91 -43.53 -66.33
CA GLN A 512 -55.64 -44.77 -66.58
C GLN A 512 -57.05 -44.71 -66.00
N TYR A 513 -58.04 -45.03 -66.82
CA TYR A 513 -59.44 -45.15 -66.43
C TYR A 513 -59.92 -46.56 -66.73
N ALA A 514 -60.49 -47.24 -65.75
CA ALA A 514 -61.02 -48.58 -65.93
C ALA A 514 -62.38 -48.68 -65.24
N GLY A 515 -63.24 -49.52 -65.81
CA GLY A 515 -64.59 -49.69 -65.28
C GLY A 515 -65.42 -50.59 -66.17
N THR A 516 -66.73 -50.53 -65.96
CA THR A 516 -67.70 -51.31 -66.72
C THR A 516 -68.63 -50.41 -67.52
N ILE A 517 -68.95 -50.83 -68.73
CA ILE A 517 -69.92 -50.20 -69.62
C ILE A 517 -71.05 -51.18 -69.92
N THR A 518 -72.29 -50.72 -69.82
CA THR A 518 -73.48 -51.53 -70.14
C THR A 518 -73.93 -51.26 -71.57
N LEU A 519 -73.90 -52.28 -72.42
CA LEU A 519 -74.50 -52.24 -73.76
C LEU A 519 -75.98 -52.59 -73.65
N LEU A 520 -76.85 -51.67 -74.08
CA LEU A 520 -78.32 -51.80 -74.11
C LEU A 520 -78.81 -51.82 -75.57
N ARG A 521 -79.96 -52.46 -75.87
CA ARG A 521 -80.63 -52.36 -77.18
C ARG A 521 -82.13 -52.39 -77.04
#